data_AF-A0A973YM49-F1
#
_entry.id   AF-A0A973YM49-F1
#
_cell.length_a   1.000
_cell.length_b   1.000
_cell.length_c   1.000
_cell.angle_alpha   90.00
_cell.angle_beta   90.00
_cell.angle_gamma   90.00
#
_symmetry.space_group_name_H-M   'P 1'
#
loop_
_entity.id
_entity.type
_entity.pdbx_description
1 polymer ?
#
loop_
_entity_poly.entity_id
_entity_poly.type
_entity_poly.pdbx_seq_one_letter_code
_entity_poly.pdbx_strand_id
1 'polypeptide(L)'
;AMAAEGAEGLEGAGADPTLWAEVRALLPCAEEGLTLSLSGEVEGCVLPLLQRARALLYGLSGRPEAAAAAALGRLSDVLRDYSWEKLNAAPWREVGKGWRQVYAYGCLFGALAEVAAGRPLARAVRLCDLGLLLGAAVQDHALARLVRALQPHLPRGSAPRHRPRAQRVRREPPPPPAAVQPEQAIPHLHCPSLEHFRDNYLIPQRPVVLEGVMDHWPCMKKWSVDYFCQVAGCRTVPVELGARYTDEEWSQQLMTVSDFISQYILEEHVSFLMSVSLWKQIPELKEDISIPDYCCLGEGEEDDITINAWFGPGGTISPLHQDPQQNFLAQVLGRKYIRLYSPQDSENLYPHESQILHNTSQVDVEDPDLVKFPNFTKAAFQSCILTPGQILFIPVKYWHYVQSLELSFSVSFWWS
;
A
#
# COMPACT_ATOMS: atom_id res chain seq x y z
N ALA A 1 -17.68 16.95 37.47
CA ALA A 1 -19.07 16.61 37.85
C ALA A 1 -19.97 16.94 36.67
N MET A 2 -20.73 15.93 36.20
CA MET A 2 -21.73 15.94 35.11
C MET A 2 -21.17 16.20 33.70
N ALA A 3 -21.44 15.43 32.65
CA ALA A 3 -22.48 14.43 32.34
C ALA A 3 -21.81 13.19 31.71
N ALA A 4 -22.17 11.91 31.95
CA ALA A 4 -23.46 11.25 32.06
C ALA A 4 -24.36 11.44 30.82
N GLU A 5 -23.92 10.88 29.68
CA GLU A 5 -24.79 10.55 28.56
C GLU A 5 -24.46 9.14 28.03
N GLY A 6 -25.47 8.28 27.98
CA GLY A 6 -25.56 7.21 26.99
C GLY A 6 -25.00 5.83 27.33
N ALA A 7 -25.18 5.31 28.54
CA ALA A 7 -25.20 3.85 28.74
C ALA A 7 -26.57 3.31 28.33
N GLU A 8 -26.84 3.24 27.02
CA GLU A 8 -27.97 2.48 26.48
C GLU A 8 -27.50 1.08 26.08
N GLY A 9 -28.25 0.08 26.53
CA GLY A 9 -27.88 -1.33 26.51
C GLY A 9 -27.63 -1.88 25.11
N LEU A 10 -26.43 -2.42 24.93
CA LEU A 10 -26.15 -3.42 23.91
C LEU A 10 -26.17 -4.79 24.60
N GLU A 11 -27.37 -5.32 24.82
CA GLU A 11 -27.51 -6.77 24.89
C GLU A 11 -27.00 -7.32 23.55
N GLY A 12 -25.85 -8.00 23.60
CA GLY A 12 -25.15 -8.48 22.41
C GLY A 12 -26.06 -9.39 21.60
N ALA A 13 -26.51 -8.89 20.44
CA ALA A 13 -26.95 -9.77 19.37
C ALA A 13 -25.75 -10.68 19.06
N GLY A 14 -25.85 -11.96 19.43
CA GLY A 14 -24.82 -12.94 19.08
C GLY A 14 -24.53 -12.92 17.58
N ALA A 15 -23.34 -13.39 17.17
CA ALA A 15 -22.93 -13.40 15.78
C ALA A 15 -24.02 -13.96 14.85
N ASP A 16 -24.15 -13.37 13.66
CA ASP A 16 -24.94 -13.95 12.57
C ASP A 16 -24.46 -15.39 12.35
N PRO A 17 -25.31 -16.41 12.63
CA PRO A 17 -24.90 -17.81 12.54
C PRO A 17 -24.46 -18.21 11.12
N THR A 18 -25.00 -17.54 10.10
CA THR A 18 -24.64 -17.80 8.70
C THR A 18 -23.24 -17.30 8.39
N LEU A 19 -22.94 -16.06 8.77
CA LEU A 19 -21.60 -15.47 8.64
C LEU A 19 -20.56 -16.25 9.44
N TRP A 20 -20.88 -16.65 10.67
CA TRP A 20 -19.96 -17.45 11.48
C TRP A 20 -19.62 -18.79 10.82
N ALA A 21 -20.63 -19.49 10.28
CA ALA A 21 -20.43 -20.73 9.55
C ALA A 21 -19.55 -20.53 8.32
N GLU A 22 -19.75 -19.45 7.56
CA GLU A 22 -18.95 -19.08 6.40
C GLU A 22 -17.47 -18.87 6.77
N VAL A 23 -17.18 -18.01 7.75
CA VAL A 23 -15.78 -17.74 8.14
C VAL A 23 -15.12 -18.96 8.78
N ARG A 24 -15.88 -19.78 9.51
CA ARG A 24 -15.35 -21.01 10.12
C ARG A 24 -14.97 -22.05 9.08
N ALA A 25 -15.69 -22.12 7.96
CA ALA A 25 -15.40 -23.03 6.86
C ALA A 25 -14.06 -22.74 6.15
N LEU A 26 -13.48 -21.55 6.35
CA LEU A 26 -12.15 -21.20 5.84
C LEU A 26 -11.01 -21.94 6.54
N LEU A 27 -11.28 -22.50 7.72
CA LEU A 27 -10.31 -23.18 8.57
C LEU A 27 -10.59 -24.69 8.65
N PRO A 28 -9.58 -25.53 8.95
CA PRO A 28 -9.76 -26.97 9.06
C PRO A 28 -10.90 -27.38 10.01
N CYS A 29 -11.65 -28.44 9.67
CA CYS A 29 -12.78 -28.89 10.49
C CYS A 29 -12.34 -29.40 11.87
N ALA A 30 -11.22 -30.14 11.93
CA ALA A 30 -10.66 -30.69 13.16
C ALA A 30 -9.55 -29.78 13.73
N GLU A 31 -9.38 -29.78 15.06
CA GLU A 31 -8.43 -28.89 15.76
C GLU A 31 -6.99 -29.15 15.31
N GLU A 32 -6.66 -30.42 15.11
CA GLU A 32 -5.34 -30.90 14.71
C GLU A 32 -4.95 -30.40 13.32
N GLY A 33 -5.94 -30.07 12.48
CA GLY A 33 -5.72 -29.51 11.16
C GLY A 33 -5.16 -28.08 11.17
N LEU A 34 -5.43 -27.29 12.21
CA LEU A 34 -4.83 -25.96 12.37
C LEU A 34 -3.44 -26.09 12.99
N THR A 35 -2.46 -26.33 12.11
CA THR A 35 -1.05 -26.54 12.46
C THR A 35 -0.36 -25.25 12.92
N LEU A 36 -0.01 -25.15 14.20
CA LEU A 36 0.69 -23.99 14.78
C LEU A 36 2.20 -24.01 14.49
N SER A 37 2.58 -24.24 13.23
CA SER A 37 3.97 -24.32 12.79
C SER A 37 4.62 -22.95 12.75
N LEU A 38 5.53 -22.71 13.69
CA LEU A 38 6.36 -21.50 13.74
C LEU A 38 7.75 -21.80 13.16
N SER A 39 8.26 -20.87 12.37
CA SER A 39 9.59 -20.92 11.76
C SER A 39 10.59 -20.21 12.68
N GLY A 40 11.63 -20.92 13.10
CA GLY A 40 12.68 -20.36 13.95
C GLY A 40 12.30 -20.30 15.42
N GLU A 41 13.17 -19.68 16.23
CA GLU A 41 13.01 -19.66 17.68
C GLU A 41 12.04 -18.56 18.11
N VAL A 42 10.96 -18.98 18.75
CA VAL A 42 10.11 -18.14 19.60
C VAL A 42 10.21 -18.65 21.02
N GLU A 43 9.91 -17.80 21.99
CA GLU A 43 9.99 -18.19 23.38
C GLU A 43 8.98 -19.29 23.73
N GLY A 44 9.40 -20.23 24.58
CA GLY A 44 8.62 -21.43 24.89
C GLY A 44 7.24 -21.17 25.51
N CYS A 45 7.01 -19.99 26.09
CA CYS A 45 5.71 -19.59 26.62
C CYS A 45 4.65 -19.32 25.53
N VAL A 46 5.07 -19.04 24.29
CA VAL A 46 4.16 -18.63 23.20
C VAL A 46 3.34 -19.80 22.66
N LEU A 47 3.95 -20.97 22.51
CA LEU A 47 3.28 -22.13 21.93
C LEU A 47 2.06 -22.59 22.78
N PRO A 48 2.14 -22.69 24.12
CA PRO A 48 0.97 -22.95 24.96
C PRO A 48 -0.16 -21.92 24.79
N LEU A 49 0.16 -20.63 24.62
CA LEU A 49 -0.83 -19.59 24.40
C LEU A 49 -1.54 -19.77 23.04
N LEU A 50 -0.79 -20.06 21.98
CA LEU A 50 -1.36 -20.35 20.66
C LEU A 50 -2.25 -21.62 20.69
N GLN A 51 -1.80 -22.67 21.36
CA GLN A 51 -2.58 -23.91 21.53
C GLN A 51 -3.88 -23.64 22.30
N ARG A 52 -3.83 -22.81 23.35
CA ARG A 52 -5.02 -22.41 24.10
C ARG A 52 -5.99 -21.57 23.26
N ALA A 53 -5.48 -20.67 22.43
CA ALA A 53 -6.30 -19.87 21.51
C ALA A 53 -6.98 -20.75 20.46
N ARG A 54 -6.25 -21.73 19.90
CA ARG A 54 -6.79 -22.74 19.01
C ARG A 54 -7.91 -23.54 19.68
N ALA A 55 -7.68 -24.08 20.89
CA ALA A 55 -8.70 -24.83 21.61
C ALA A 55 -9.97 -23.99 21.88
N LEU A 56 -9.82 -22.71 22.25
CA LEU A 56 -10.95 -21.79 22.41
C LEU A 56 -11.71 -21.59 21.10
N LEU A 57 -11.01 -21.36 19.98
CA LEU A 57 -11.63 -21.21 18.66
C LEU A 57 -12.44 -22.45 18.26
N TYR A 58 -11.90 -23.65 18.46
CA TYR A 58 -12.60 -24.89 18.11
C TYR A 58 -13.73 -25.23 19.08
N GLY A 59 -13.71 -24.68 20.30
CA GLY A 59 -14.83 -24.70 21.24
C GLY A 59 -16.03 -23.84 20.81
N LEU A 60 -15.87 -22.88 19.90
CA LEU A 60 -16.94 -22.00 19.39
C LEU A 60 -17.84 -22.66 18.32
N SER A 61 -17.92 -23.99 18.30
CA SER A 61 -18.68 -24.73 17.28
C SER A 61 -20.19 -24.43 17.32
N GLY A 62 -20.80 -24.18 16.15
CA GLY A 62 -22.23 -23.88 16.02
C GLY A 62 -22.55 -22.41 16.29
N ARG A 63 -23.01 -22.08 17.51
CA ARG A 63 -23.29 -20.70 17.94
C ARG A 63 -22.22 -20.25 18.93
N PRO A 64 -21.43 -19.20 18.63
CA PRO A 64 -20.41 -18.73 19.55
C PRO A 64 -21.03 -18.22 20.85
N GLU A 65 -20.64 -18.81 21.98
CA GLU A 65 -20.96 -18.24 23.29
C GLU A 65 -20.14 -16.96 23.51
N ALA A 66 -20.80 -15.88 23.95
CA ALA A 66 -20.16 -14.57 24.15
C ALA A 66 -18.94 -14.64 25.09
N ALA A 67 -18.99 -15.50 26.13
CA ALA A 67 -17.91 -15.68 27.08
C ALA A 67 -16.67 -16.33 26.44
N ALA A 68 -16.86 -17.35 25.60
CA ALA A 68 -15.79 -18.02 24.90
C ALA A 68 -15.17 -17.13 23.81
N ALA A 69 -15.99 -16.36 23.08
CA ALA A 69 -15.53 -15.36 22.12
C ALA A 69 -14.68 -14.28 22.81
N ALA A 70 -15.12 -13.79 23.97
CA ALA A 70 -14.37 -12.83 24.77
C ALA A 70 -13.05 -13.41 25.31
N ALA A 71 -13.01 -14.70 25.67
CA ALA A 71 -11.78 -15.37 26.10
C ALA A 71 -10.77 -15.50 24.95
N LEU A 72 -11.24 -15.88 23.75
CA LEU A 72 -10.40 -15.91 22.55
C LEU A 72 -9.84 -14.53 22.21
N GLY A 73 -10.68 -13.48 22.30
CA GLY A 73 -10.27 -12.09 22.08
C GLY A 73 -9.15 -11.65 23.03
N ARG A 74 -9.30 -11.86 24.34
CA ARG A 74 -8.25 -11.51 25.31
C ARG A 74 -6.93 -12.23 25.06
N LEU A 75 -6.99 -13.51 24.68
CA LEU A 75 -5.78 -14.28 24.40
C LEU A 75 -5.12 -13.84 23.08
N SER A 76 -5.92 -13.48 22.08
CA SER A 76 -5.45 -12.80 20.88
C SER A 76 -4.73 -11.49 21.20
N ASP A 77 -5.28 -10.66 22.10
CA ASP A 77 -4.67 -9.40 22.52
C ASP A 77 -3.28 -9.66 23.12
N VAL A 78 -3.17 -10.61 24.05
CA VAL A 78 -1.88 -11.01 24.66
C VAL A 78 -0.87 -11.46 23.60
N LEU A 79 -1.28 -12.32 22.66
CA LEU A 79 -0.40 -12.79 21.58
C LEU A 79 0.09 -11.64 20.70
N ARG A 80 -0.78 -10.68 20.37
CA ARG A 80 -0.47 -9.54 19.52
C ARG A 80 0.42 -8.53 20.23
N ASP A 81 0.12 -8.19 21.49
CA ASP A 81 0.92 -7.26 22.28
C ASP A 81 2.33 -7.82 22.49
N TYR A 82 2.42 -9.11 22.82
CA TYR A 82 3.72 -9.74 23.04
C TYR A 82 4.57 -9.82 21.77
N SER A 83 3.97 -10.24 20.66
CA SER A 83 4.69 -10.28 19.39
C SER A 83 5.00 -8.88 18.85
N TRP A 84 4.14 -7.89 19.08
CA TRP A 84 4.38 -6.49 18.70
C TRP A 84 5.67 -5.94 19.29
N GLU A 85 5.93 -6.17 20.58
CA GLU A 85 7.19 -5.77 21.21
C GLU A 85 8.39 -6.36 20.48
N LYS A 86 8.31 -7.63 20.08
CA LYS A 86 9.39 -8.32 19.35
C LYS A 86 9.55 -7.82 17.92
N LEU A 87 8.46 -7.49 17.23
CA LEU A 87 8.50 -6.92 15.88
C LEU A 87 9.16 -5.53 15.85
N ASN A 88 9.12 -4.80 16.96
CA ASN A 88 9.63 -3.43 17.07
C ASN A 88 10.93 -3.31 17.88
N ALA A 89 11.53 -4.43 18.30
CA ALA A 89 12.75 -4.43 19.12
C ALA A 89 14.05 -4.26 18.31
N ALA A 90 14.01 -4.42 16.98
CA ALA A 90 15.18 -4.40 16.10
C ALA A 90 14.77 -3.95 14.67
N PRO A 91 15.74 -3.61 13.79
CA PRO A 91 15.46 -3.34 12.38
C PRO A 91 14.64 -4.46 11.73
N TRP A 92 13.67 -4.12 10.88
CA TRP A 92 12.71 -5.09 10.31
C TRP A 92 13.35 -6.33 9.65
N ARG A 93 14.51 -6.17 9.02
CA ARG A 93 15.28 -7.27 8.39
C ARG A 93 15.79 -8.32 9.38
N GLU A 94 15.93 -7.96 10.66
CA GLU A 94 16.41 -8.82 11.74
C GLU A 94 15.24 -9.50 12.48
N VAL A 95 14.00 -9.10 12.19
CA VAL A 95 12.80 -9.66 12.81
C VAL A 95 12.55 -11.09 12.30
N GLY A 96 12.67 -12.06 13.22
CA GLY A 96 12.49 -13.48 12.93
C GLY A 96 11.09 -13.80 12.39
N LYS A 97 11.04 -14.68 11.38
CA LYS A 97 9.78 -15.13 10.74
C LYS A 97 8.78 -15.72 11.75
N GLY A 98 9.25 -16.42 12.78
CA GLY A 98 8.42 -17.00 13.83
C GLY A 98 7.58 -15.96 14.56
N TRP A 99 8.17 -14.82 14.95
CA TRP A 99 7.44 -13.73 15.59
C TRP A 99 6.39 -13.10 14.68
N ARG A 100 6.69 -12.97 13.39
CA ARG A 100 5.71 -12.53 12.38
C ARG A 100 4.55 -13.52 12.23
N GLN A 101 4.79 -14.82 12.34
CA GLN A 101 3.72 -15.83 12.36
C GLN A 101 2.89 -15.76 13.65
N VAL A 102 3.51 -15.53 14.81
CA VAL A 102 2.79 -15.33 16.09
C VAL A 102 1.85 -14.13 15.98
N TYR A 103 2.33 -13.01 15.45
CA TYR A 103 1.50 -11.82 15.24
C TYR A 103 0.33 -12.10 14.27
N ALA A 104 0.59 -12.83 13.17
CA ALA A 104 -0.44 -13.24 12.22
C ALA A 104 -1.50 -14.15 12.85
N TYR A 105 -1.11 -15.13 13.67
CA TYR A 105 -2.05 -15.97 14.43
C TYR A 105 -2.85 -15.17 15.45
N GLY A 106 -2.20 -14.27 16.19
CA GLY A 106 -2.88 -13.36 17.11
C GLY A 106 -3.95 -12.52 16.40
N CYS A 107 -3.64 -12.01 15.21
CA CYS A 107 -4.59 -11.30 14.37
C CYS A 107 -5.73 -12.18 13.87
N LEU A 108 -5.44 -13.41 13.41
CA LEU A 108 -6.45 -14.37 12.94
C LEU A 108 -7.45 -14.72 14.05
N PHE A 109 -6.94 -15.07 15.23
CA PHE A 109 -7.78 -15.39 16.39
C PHE A 109 -8.61 -14.19 16.84
N GLY A 110 -8.03 -13.00 16.85
CA GLY A 110 -8.74 -11.78 17.20
C GLY A 110 -9.86 -11.45 16.21
N ALA A 111 -9.59 -11.57 14.91
CA ALA A 111 -10.59 -11.32 13.88
C ALA A 111 -11.77 -12.29 14.02
N LEU A 112 -11.51 -13.58 14.24
CA LEU A 112 -12.56 -14.58 14.48
C LEU A 112 -13.31 -14.31 15.78
N ALA A 113 -12.64 -13.85 16.84
CA ALA A 113 -13.29 -13.46 18.09
C ALA A 113 -14.24 -12.27 17.92
N GLU A 114 -13.85 -11.26 17.12
CA GLU A 114 -14.69 -10.11 16.79
C GLU A 114 -15.95 -10.55 16.03
N VAL A 115 -15.81 -11.43 15.02
CA VAL A 115 -16.95 -11.99 14.27
C VAL A 115 -17.85 -12.82 15.20
N ALA A 116 -17.26 -13.72 15.99
CA ALA A 116 -17.97 -14.57 16.96
C ALA A 116 -18.74 -13.76 18.01
N ALA A 117 -18.23 -12.59 18.40
CA ALA A 117 -18.87 -11.70 19.36
C ALA A 117 -19.95 -10.79 18.73
N GLY A 118 -20.21 -10.88 17.42
CA GLY A 118 -21.17 -10.01 16.73
C GLY A 118 -20.74 -8.53 16.71
N ARG A 119 -19.44 -8.24 16.81
CA ARG A 119 -18.92 -6.87 16.82
C ARG A 119 -18.85 -6.31 15.39
N PRO A 120 -18.74 -4.97 15.21
CA PRO A 120 -18.61 -4.38 13.88
C PRO A 120 -17.49 -5.02 13.05
N LEU A 121 -17.82 -5.55 11.87
CA LEU A 121 -16.89 -6.33 11.03
C LEU A 121 -15.62 -5.56 10.63
N ALA A 122 -15.68 -4.23 10.60
CA ALA A 122 -14.50 -3.38 10.38
C ALA A 122 -13.37 -3.64 11.40
N ARG A 123 -13.70 -4.06 12.63
CA ARG A 123 -12.71 -4.45 13.65
C ARG A 123 -11.98 -5.73 13.25
N ALA A 124 -12.71 -6.74 12.76
CA ALA A 124 -12.13 -7.99 12.27
C ALA A 124 -11.27 -7.77 11.02
N VAL A 125 -11.73 -6.94 10.08
CA VAL A 125 -10.97 -6.57 8.87
C VAL A 125 -9.68 -5.85 9.24
N ARG A 126 -9.73 -4.88 10.16
CA ARG A 126 -8.52 -4.20 10.65
C ARG A 126 -7.50 -5.17 11.23
N LEU A 127 -7.93 -6.16 12.00
CA LEU A 127 -7.03 -7.19 12.54
C LEU A 127 -6.40 -8.02 11.41
N CYS A 128 -7.17 -8.38 10.40
CA CYS A 128 -6.64 -9.09 9.25
C CYS A 128 -5.61 -8.26 8.48
N ASP A 129 -5.89 -6.97 8.22
CA ASP A 129 -4.96 -6.08 7.53
C ASP A 129 -3.66 -5.90 8.32
N LEU A 130 -3.71 -5.74 9.64
CA LEU A 130 -2.51 -5.70 10.48
C LEU A 130 -1.70 -6.99 10.38
N GLY A 131 -2.36 -8.15 10.41
CA GLY A 131 -1.68 -9.44 10.25
C GLY A 131 -1.09 -9.65 8.85
N LEU A 132 -1.68 -9.07 7.81
CA LEU A 132 -1.14 -9.09 6.44
C LEU A 132 0.05 -8.13 6.28
N LEU A 133 0.01 -6.97 6.94
CA LEU A 133 1.06 -5.94 6.90
C LEU A 133 2.29 -6.33 7.70
N LEU A 134 2.10 -6.79 8.93
CA LEU A 134 3.17 -6.99 9.91
C LEU A 134 3.47 -8.48 10.16
N GLY A 135 2.54 -9.35 9.80
CA GLY A 135 2.70 -10.78 10.00
C GLY A 135 3.47 -11.48 8.88
N ALA A 136 3.49 -12.80 8.98
CA ALA A 136 3.89 -13.72 7.92
C ALA A 136 2.71 -14.62 7.58
N ALA A 137 2.68 -15.18 6.36
CA ALA A 137 1.60 -16.05 5.94
C ALA A 137 1.46 -17.26 6.89
N VAL A 138 0.21 -17.52 7.28
CA VAL A 138 -0.20 -18.66 8.12
C VAL A 138 -1.44 -19.31 7.50
N GLN A 139 -1.57 -20.62 7.66
CA GLN A 139 -2.77 -21.40 7.33
C GLN A 139 -3.33 -21.08 5.93
N ASP A 140 -2.55 -21.36 4.89
CA ASP A 140 -2.92 -21.12 3.47
C ASP A 140 -3.53 -19.72 3.26
N HIS A 141 -2.84 -18.69 3.75
CA HIS A 141 -3.27 -17.29 3.66
C HIS A 141 -4.65 -17.03 4.30
N ALA A 142 -4.94 -17.64 5.45
CA ALA A 142 -6.23 -17.55 6.15
C ALA A 142 -6.72 -16.11 6.35
N LEU A 143 -5.83 -15.16 6.67
CA LEU A 143 -6.20 -13.75 6.85
C LEU A 143 -6.74 -13.12 5.56
N ALA A 144 -6.11 -13.37 4.41
CA ALA A 144 -6.57 -12.84 3.12
C ALA A 144 -7.93 -13.46 2.74
N ARG A 145 -8.08 -14.77 2.96
CA ARG A 145 -9.36 -15.47 2.72
C ARG A 145 -10.46 -14.96 3.66
N LEU A 146 -10.14 -14.68 4.92
CA LEU A 146 -11.07 -14.13 5.89
C LEU A 146 -11.55 -12.74 5.49
N VAL A 147 -10.66 -11.84 5.05
CA VAL A 147 -11.07 -10.52 4.54
C VAL A 147 -12.01 -10.67 3.35
N ARG A 148 -11.68 -11.54 2.39
CA ARG A 148 -12.53 -11.80 1.22
C ARG A 148 -13.93 -12.28 1.60
N ALA A 149 -14.05 -13.12 2.63
CA ALA A 149 -15.35 -13.58 3.13
C ALA A 149 -16.11 -12.47 3.89
N LEU A 150 -15.42 -11.57 4.60
CA LEU A 150 -16.06 -10.47 5.33
C LEU A 150 -16.49 -9.30 4.43
N GLN A 151 -15.78 -9.08 3.32
CA GLN A 151 -15.96 -7.94 2.42
C GLN A 151 -17.42 -7.74 1.94
N PRO A 152 -18.17 -8.78 1.50
CA PRO A 152 -19.55 -8.62 1.03
C PRO A 152 -20.53 -8.20 2.13
N HIS A 153 -20.19 -8.47 3.40
CA HIS A 153 -21.03 -8.19 4.57
C HIS A 153 -20.70 -6.85 5.23
N LEU A 154 -19.63 -6.18 4.79
CA LEU A 154 -19.32 -4.83 5.26
C LEU A 154 -20.35 -3.84 4.73
N PRO A 155 -20.79 -2.88 5.55
CA PRO A 155 -21.61 -1.79 5.04
C PRO A 155 -20.82 -1.08 3.94
N ARG A 156 -21.40 -1.01 2.73
CA ARG A 156 -20.81 -0.22 1.64
C ARG A 156 -20.64 1.20 2.17
N GLY A 157 -19.40 1.68 2.18
CA GLY A 157 -19.07 3.01 2.67
C GLY A 157 -19.94 4.05 1.97
N SER A 158 -20.67 4.85 2.73
CA SER A 158 -21.18 6.12 2.22
C SER A 158 -19.99 7.04 1.97
N ALA A 159 -20.05 7.87 0.92
CA ALA A 159 -19.03 8.89 0.65
C ALA A 159 -18.67 9.63 1.96
N PRO A 160 -17.38 9.80 2.26
CA PRO A 160 -16.96 10.35 3.53
C PRO A 160 -17.56 11.74 3.75
N ARG A 161 -18.16 11.94 4.92
CA ARG A 161 -18.69 13.25 5.33
C ARG A 161 -17.53 14.07 5.88
N HIS A 162 -17.40 15.31 5.40
CA HIS A 162 -16.43 16.30 5.87
C HIS A 162 -16.41 16.35 7.41
N ARG A 163 -15.24 16.13 8.03
CA ARG A 163 -15.09 16.13 9.49
C ARG A 163 -14.15 17.26 9.88
N PRO A 164 -14.66 18.41 10.37
CA PRO A 164 -13.80 19.54 10.68
C PRO A 164 -12.80 19.16 11.78
N ARG A 165 -11.50 19.22 11.48
CA ARG A 165 -10.42 19.05 12.45
C ARG A 165 -9.52 20.29 12.49
N ALA A 166 -8.84 20.46 13.63
CA ALA A 166 -8.09 21.64 14.04
C ALA A 166 -7.05 22.10 12.99
N GLN A 167 -6.97 23.43 12.85
CA GLN A 167 -6.10 24.18 11.93
C GLN A 167 -4.66 23.64 11.92
N ARG A 168 -4.32 22.90 10.86
CA ARG A 168 -2.92 22.69 10.44
C ARG A 168 -2.59 23.69 9.33
N VAL A 169 -1.38 24.23 9.36
CA VAL A 169 -0.93 25.29 8.45
C VAL A 169 -0.99 24.76 7.01
N ARG A 170 -1.79 25.41 6.16
CA ARG A 170 -1.86 25.17 4.72
C ARG A 170 -0.51 25.58 4.12
N ARG A 171 0.31 24.61 3.69
CA ARG A 171 1.43 24.90 2.79
C ARG A 171 0.86 25.08 1.39
N GLU A 172 1.23 26.15 0.70
CA GLU A 172 0.86 26.33 -0.71
C GLU A 172 1.46 25.16 -1.52
N PRO A 173 0.69 24.56 -2.45
CA PRO A 173 1.27 23.58 -3.36
C PRO A 173 2.43 24.22 -4.14
N PRO A 174 3.45 23.43 -4.53
CA PRO A 174 4.51 23.96 -5.37
C PRO A 174 3.91 24.56 -6.65
N PRO A 175 4.51 25.63 -7.19
CA PRO A 175 4.06 26.20 -8.45
C PRO A 175 4.05 25.12 -9.54
N PRO A 176 3.13 25.18 -10.51
CA PRO A 176 3.12 24.22 -11.61
C PRO A 176 4.46 24.29 -12.36
N PRO A 177 5.01 23.14 -12.76
CA PRO A 177 6.29 23.08 -13.43
C PRO A 177 6.21 23.83 -14.76
N ALA A 178 7.35 24.39 -15.17
CA ALA A 178 7.47 25.07 -16.46
C ALA A 178 7.02 24.15 -17.60
N ALA A 179 6.43 24.74 -18.65
CA ALA A 179 5.99 24.00 -19.82
C ALA A 179 7.12 23.13 -20.39
N VAL A 180 6.81 21.86 -20.67
CA VAL A 180 7.76 20.89 -21.25
C VAL A 180 8.26 21.45 -22.58
N GLN A 181 9.58 21.67 -22.67
CA GLN A 181 10.20 22.15 -23.90
C GLN A 181 10.29 21.00 -24.92
N PRO A 182 10.00 21.22 -26.21
CA PRO A 182 10.00 20.16 -27.22
C PRO A 182 11.33 19.39 -27.31
N GLU A 183 12.47 20.06 -27.14
CA GLU A 183 13.80 19.47 -27.18
C GLU A 183 14.12 18.55 -25.98
N GLN A 184 13.36 18.70 -24.89
CA GLN A 184 13.45 17.92 -23.66
C GLN A 184 12.28 16.95 -23.52
N ALA A 185 11.37 16.87 -24.50
CA ALA A 185 10.19 16.02 -24.40
C ALA A 185 10.58 14.54 -24.56
N ILE A 186 10.06 13.70 -23.68
CA ILE A 186 10.11 12.24 -23.84
C ILE A 186 9.28 11.87 -25.09
N PRO A 187 9.73 10.97 -25.97
CA PRO A 187 8.96 10.57 -27.15
C PRO A 187 7.70 9.78 -26.76
N HIS A 188 6.65 9.93 -27.56
CA HIS A 188 5.38 9.21 -27.43
C HIS A 188 5.20 8.21 -28.57
N LEU A 189 4.80 6.98 -28.25
CA LEU A 189 4.49 5.93 -29.23
C LEU A 189 3.13 5.30 -28.93
N HIS A 190 2.31 5.15 -29.97
CA HIS A 190 1.03 4.47 -29.89
C HIS A 190 1.20 2.98 -30.19
N CYS A 191 0.96 2.11 -29.21
CA CYS A 191 1.04 0.65 -29.30
C CYS A 191 2.22 0.12 -30.16
N PRO A 192 3.48 0.47 -29.84
CA PRO A 192 4.62 -0.05 -30.62
C PRO A 192 4.72 -1.58 -30.49
N SER A 193 5.23 -2.24 -31.54
CA SER A 193 5.49 -3.68 -31.46
C SER A 193 6.53 -3.99 -30.38
N LEU A 194 6.48 -5.21 -29.83
CA LEU A 194 7.47 -5.70 -28.86
C LEU A 194 8.91 -5.55 -29.39
N GLU A 195 9.14 -5.89 -30.66
CA GLU A 195 10.44 -5.73 -31.33
C GLU A 195 10.88 -4.27 -31.39
N HIS A 196 9.99 -3.36 -31.78
CA HIS A 196 10.33 -1.94 -31.86
C HIS A 196 10.67 -1.37 -30.49
N PHE A 197 9.86 -1.68 -29.46
CA PHE A 197 10.13 -1.29 -28.09
C PHE A 197 11.47 -1.86 -27.60
N ARG A 198 11.71 -3.15 -27.84
CA ARG A 198 12.94 -3.84 -27.44
C ARG A 198 14.18 -3.16 -28.01
N ASP A 199 14.21 -3.00 -29.33
CA ASP A 199 15.42 -2.62 -30.06
C ASP A 199 15.73 -1.11 -29.94
N ASN A 200 14.70 -0.27 -29.76
CA ASN A 200 14.86 1.19 -29.75
C ASN A 200 14.80 1.83 -28.35
N TYR A 201 14.23 1.14 -27.36
CA TYR A 201 14.00 1.70 -26.01
C TYR A 201 14.53 0.82 -24.89
N LEU A 202 14.16 -0.46 -24.84
CA LEU A 202 14.62 -1.36 -23.79
C LEU A 202 16.13 -1.59 -23.84
N ILE A 203 16.65 -2.14 -24.95
CA ILE A 203 18.10 -2.43 -25.10
C ILE A 203 18.94 -1.14 -24.98
N PRO A 204 18.57 -0.02 -25.65
CA PRO A 204 19.33 1.23 -25.53
C PRO A 204 19.10 2.00 -24.22
N GLN A 205 18.22 1.52 -23.33
CA GLN A 205 17.83 2.17 -22.07
C GLN A 205 17.37 3.63 -22.28
N ARG A 206 16.33 3.81 -23.11
CA ARG A 206 15.76 5.13 -23.42
C ARG A 206 14.32 5.24 -22.91
N PRO A 207 13.97 6.31 -22.20
CA PRO A 207 12.58 6.55 -21.79
C PRO A 207 11.64 6.71 -22.98
N VAL A 208 10.38 6.31 -22.80
CA VAL A 208 9.30 6.49 -23.78
C VAL A 208 7.95 6.47 -23.12
N VAL A 209 7.02 7.28 -23.61
CA VAL A 209 5.60 7.21 -23.25
C VAL A 209 4.88 6.30 -24.24
N LEU A 210 4.19 5.30 -23.73
CA LEU A 210 3.37 4.36 -24.48
C LEU A 210 1.89 4.73 -24.35
N GLU A 211 1.22 4.83 -25.49
CA GLU A 211 -0.20 5.21 -25.60
C GLU A 211 -1.01 4.06 -26.20
N GLY A 212 -2.30 3.95 -25.85
CA GLY A 212 -3.19 2.90 -26.35
C GLY A 212 -3.00 1.51 -25.72
N VAL A 213 -1.98 1.35 -24.86
CA VAL A 213 -1.62 0.05 -24.26
C VAL A 213 -2.60 -0.35 -23.14
N MET A 214 -3.03 0.60 -22.31
CA MET A 214 -3.85 0.34 -21.13
C MET A 214 -5.32 0.80 -21.25
N ASP A 215 -5.74 1.31 -22.41
CA ASP A 215 -7.08 1.85 -22.63
C ASP A 215 -8.21 0.84 -22.33
N HIS A 216 -7.88 -0.45 -22.43
CA HIS A 216 -8.79 -1.56 -22.17
C HIS A 216 -8.85 -2.00 -20.69
N TRP A 217 -7.97 -1.48 -19.82
CA TRP A 217 -7.96 -1.84 -18.41
C TRP A 217 -9.24 -1.38 -17.72
N PRO A 218 -9.91 -2.23 -16.90
CA PRO A 218 -11.12 -1.83 -16.19
C PRO A 218 -10.94 -0.59 -15.30
N CYS A 219 -9.75 -0.39 -14.73
CA CYS A 219 -9.44 0.76 -13.88
C CYS A 219 -9.72 2.11 -14.57
N MET A 220 -9.51 2.21 -15.88
CA MET A 220 -9.70 3.44 -16.67
C MET A 220 -11.15 3.95 -16.67
N LYS A 221 -12.11 3.07 -16.36
CA LYS A 221 -13.55 3.40 -16.29
C LYS A 221 -14.12 3.30 -14.89
N LYS A 222 -13.58 2.38 -14.07
CA LYS A 222 -14.13 2.05 -12.75
C LYS A 222 -13.60 2.96 -11.65
N TRP A 223 -12.32 3.34 -11.71
CA TRP A 223 -11.67 3.95 -10.56
C TRP A 223 -12.07 5.40 -10.35
N SER A 224 -12.51 5.68 -9.13
CA SER A 224 -12.90 7.00 -8.65
C SER A 224 -12.76 7.01 -7.13
N VAL A 225 -12.81 8.19 -6.51
CA VAL A 225 -12.79 8.32 -5.05
C VAL A 225 -13.91 7.49 -4.41
N ASP A 226 -15.12 7.55 -4.98
CA ASP A 226 -16.27 6.77 -4.51
C ASP A 226 -16.04 5.27 -4.64
N TYR A 227 -15.47 4.83 -5.77
CA TYR A 227 -15.13 3.42 -5.98
C TYR A 227 -14.12 2.92 -4.95
N PHE A 228 -13.08 3.70 -4.65
CA PHE A 228 -12.09 3.34 -3.64
C PHE A 228 -12.71 3.29 -2.23
N CYS A 229 -13.58 4.23 -1.87
CA CYS A 229 -14.32 4.16 -0.60
C CYS A 229 -15.21 2.91 -0.51
N GLN A 230 -15.83 2.51 -1.62
CA GLN A 230 -16.71 1.34 -1.66
C GLN A 230 -15.94 0.02 -1.56
N VAL A 231 -14.84 -0.12 -2.31
CA VAL A 231 -14.08 -1.37 -2.43
C VAL A 231 -13.04 -1.51 -1.32
N ALA A 232 -12.39 -0.42 -0.96
CA ALA A 232 -11.22 -0.42 -0.09
C ALA A 232 -11.39 0.41 1.19
N GLY A 233 -12.52 1.12 1.37
CA GLY A 233 -12.65 2.15 2.40
C GLY A 233 -12.33 1.69 3.84
N CYS A 234 -12.68 0.46 4.21
CA CYS A 234 -12.42 -0.11 5.53
C CYS A 234 -11.01 -0.69 5.69
N ARG A 235 -10.22 -0.74 4.61
CA ARG A 235 -8.92 -1.41 4.58
C ARG A 235 -7.87 -0.52 5.19
N THR A 236 -7.07 -1.07 6.11
CA THR A 236 -6.02 -0.34 6.81
C THR A 236 -4.73 -0.39 5.99
N VAL A 237 -4.25 0.76 5.55
CA VAL A 237 -3.08 0.91 4.66
C VAL A 237 -2.02 1.79 5.30
N PRO A 238 -0.72 1.58 4.99
CA PRO A 238 0.32 2.54 5.33
C PRO A 238 0.24 3.75 4.41
N VAL A 239 0.31 4.93 5.01
CA VAL A 239 0.29 6.22 4.34
C VAL A 239 1.54 6.98 4.74
N GLU A 240 2.25 7.51 3.75
CA GLU A 240 3.39 8.40 3.96
C GLU A 240 2.89 9.82 4.17
N LEU A 241 3.31 10.41 5.29
CA LEU A 241 2.95 11.74 5.72
C LEU A 241 4.15 12.68 5.62
N GLY A 242 4.07 13.69 4.76
CA GLY A 242 5.14 14.68 4.55
C GLY A 242 5.17 15.11 3.09
N ALA A 243 5.68 16.32 2.81
CA ALA A 243 5.73 16.82 1.44
C ALA A 243 6.69 16.00 0.57
N ARG A 244 7.79 15.57 1.17
CA ARG A 244 8.82 14.71 0.58
C ARG A 244 9.29 13.70 1.62
N TYR A 245 9.70 12.50 1.19
CA TYR A 245 10.28 11.51 2.10
C TYR A 245 11.68 11.86 2.61
N THR A 246 12.28 12.90 2.06
CA THR A 246 13.56 13.47 2.50
C THR A 246 13.40 14.50 3.64
N ASP A 247 12.17 14.91 3.97
CA ASP A 247 11.91 15.91 5.00
C ASP A 247 12.01 15.31 6.41
N GLU A 248 12.52 16.07 7.38
CA GLU A 248 12.58 15.63 8.79
C GLU A 248 11.20 15.36 9.40
N GLU A 249 10.17 16.03 8.90
CA GLU A 249 8.77 15.87 9.32
C GLU A 249 8.10 14.63 8.71
N TRP A 250 8.80 13.88 7.84
CA TRP A 250 8.25 12.70 7.20
C TRP A 250 7.97 11.60 8.23
N SER A 251 6.81 10.96 8.11
CA SER A 251 6.42 9.83 8.93
C SER A 251 5.52 8.86 8.16
N GLN A 252 5.38 7.65 8.67
CA GLN A 252 4.40 6.69 8.16
C GLN A 252 3.33 6.43 9.22
N GLN A 253 2.07 6.39 8.79
CA GLN A 253 0.94 6.07 9.65
C GLN A 253 0.03 5.02 9.02
N LEU A 254 -0.52 4.15 9.85
CA LEU A 254 -1.57 3.21 9.45
C LEU A 254 -2.94 3.86 9.65
N MET A 255 -3.73 3.93 8.59
CA MET A 255 -5.11 4.43 8.64
C MET A 255 -5.98 3.72 7.62
N THR A 256 -7.29 3.90 7.68
CA THR A 256 -8.17 3.33 6.67
C THR A 256 -8.11 4.13 5.37
N VAL A 257 -8.40 3.50 4.22
CA VAL A 257 -8.51 4.22 2.93
C VAL A 257 -9.57 5.31 3.01
N SER A 258 -10.69 5.07 3.69
CA SER A 258 -11.72 6.11 3.92
C SER A 258 -11.20 7.27 4.76
N ASP A 259 -10.44 6.99 5.82
CA ASP A 259 -9.82 8.05 6.63
C ASP A 259 -8.81 8.85 5.81
N PHE A 260 -7.99 8.18 4.99
CA PHE A 260 -7.05 8.82 4.08
C PHE A 260 -7.76 9.76 3.10
N ILE A 261 -8.79 9.27 2.42
CA ILE A 261 -9.59 10.06 1.47
C ILE A 261 -10.23 11.26 2.19
N SER A 262 -10.84 11.03 3.34
CA SER A 262 -11.51 12.09 4.11
C SER A 262 -10.54 13.20 4.50
N GLN A 263 -9.38 12.82 5.06
CA GLN A 263 -8.46 13.75 5.70
C GLN A 263 -7.50 14.45 4.72
N TYR A 264 -7.20 13.81 3.59
CA TYR A 264 -6.09 14.24 2.73
C TYR A 264 -6.46 14.43 1.26
N ILE A 265 -7.59 13.86 0.80
CA ILE A 265 -8.07 14.05 -0.57
C ILE A 265 -9.20 15.09 -0.62
N LEU A 266 -10.17 14.98 0.29
CA LEU A 266 -11.32 15.88 0.32
C LEU A 266 -11.05 17.17 1.10
N GLU A 267 -10.27 17.08 2.17
CA GLU A 267 -9.82 18.24 2.93
C GLU A 267 -8.50 18.71 2.29
N GLU A 268 -8.50 19.83 1.55
CA GLU A 268 -7.37 20.35 0.75
C GLU A 268 -6.13 20.72 1.59
N HIS A 269 -5.42 19.72 2.11
CA HIS A 269 -4.25 19.92 2.94
C HIS A 269 -3.17 18.87 2.63
N VAL A 270 -2.03 19.39 2.18
CA VAL A 270 -0.69 18.79 2.07
C VAL A 270 -0.57 17.51 1.23
N SER A 271 0.54 17.43 0.52
CA SER A 271 1.04 16.33 -0.30
C SER A 271 1.14 15.02 0.48
N PHE A 272 0.39 13.98 0.10
CA PHE A 272 0.46 12.66 0.73
C PHE A 272 0.47 11.52 -0.27
N LEU A 273 1.35 10.56 -0.06
CA LEU A 273 1.53 9.46 -0.97
C LEU A 273 1.20 8.16 -0.25
N MET A 274 0.20 7.45 -0.76
CA MET A 274 0.05 6.04 -0.45
C MET A 274 0.98 5.27 -1.38
N SER A 275 2.11 4.76 -0.86
CA SER A 275 2.97 3.77 -1.51
C SER A 275 2.71 2.43 -0.82
N VAL A 276 1.96 1.55 -1.48
CA VAL A 276 1.65 0.24 -0.91
C VAL A 276 1.70 -0.80 -2.01
N SER A 277 2.19 -2.00 -1.67
CA SER A 277 1.76 -3.23 -2.33
C SER A 277 0.28 -3.47 -1.99
N LEU A 278 -0.58 -2.62 -2.55
CA LEU A 278 -2.02 -2.55 -2.32
C LEU A 278 -2.67 -3.91 -2.61
N TRP A 279 -2.10 -4.66 -3.54
CA TRP A 279 -2.65 -5.86 -4.16
C TRP A 279 -2.78 -7.07 -3.22
N LYS A 280 -1.89 -7.19 -2.22
CA LYS A 280 -2.02 -8.26 -1.21
C LYS A 280 -3.18 -8.01 -0.25
N GLN A 281 -3.51 -6.74 -0.04
CA GLN A 281 -4.63 -6.36 0.80
C GLN A 281 -5.91 -6.32 -0.03
N ILE A 282 -5.91 -5.63 -1.16
CA ILE A 282 -7.10 -5.32 -1.97
C ILE A 282 -6.97 -5.98 -3.35
N PRO A 283 -7.18 -7.32 -3.43
CA PRO A 283 -7.09 -8.05 -4.69
C PRO A 283 -8.10 -7.56 -5.74
N GLU A 284 -9.23 -6.98 -5.32
CA GLU A 284 -10.27 -6.43 -6.20
C GLU A 284 -9.73 -5.32 -7.11
N LEU A 285 -8.75 -4.54 -6.64
CA LEU A 285 -8.08 -3.54 -7.47
C LEU A 285 -7.07 -4.18 -8.42
N LYS A 286 -6.48 -5.32 -8.05
CA LYS A 286 -5.55 -6.05 -8.93
C LYS A 286 -6.28 -6.59 -10.17
N GLU A 287 -7.54 -7.00 -10.01
CA GLU A 287 -8.40 -7.47 -11.12
C GLU A 287 -8.72 -6.36 -12.15
N ASP A 288 -8.49 -5.09 -11.81
CA ASP A 288 -8.77 -3.94 -12.67
C ASP A 288 -7.58 -3.49 -13.53
N ILE A 289 -6.43 -4.16 -13.40
CA ILE A 289 -5.20 -3.86 -14.13
C ILE A 289 -4.65 -5.12 -14.80
N SER A 290 -3.67 -4.96 -15.68
CA SER A 290 -2.94 -6.07 -16.28
C SER A 290 -1.46 -5.76 -16.30
N ILE A 291 -0.60 -6.77 -16.37
CA ILE A 291 0.83 -6.55 -16.56
C ILE A 291 1.03 -6.16 -18.03
N PRO A 292 1.74 -5.05 -18.35
CA PRO A 292 2.03 -4.69 -19.72
C PRO A 292 2.80 -5.80 -20.45
N ASP A 293 2.36 -6.19 -21.65
CA ASP A 293 2.98 -7.29 -22.42
C ASP A 293 4.49 -7.09 -22.63
N TYR A 294 4.97 -5.84 -22.68
CA TYR A 294 6.38 -5.51 -22.81
C TYR A 294 7.26 -6.07 -21.68
N CYS A 295 6.71 -6.39 -20.50
CA CYS A 295 7.43 -7.05 -19.41
C CYS A 295 7.92 -8.46 -19.78
N CYS A 296 7.30 -9.13 -20.77
CA CYS A 296 7.73 -10.46 -21.22
C CYS A 296 9.09 -10.45 -21.94
N LEU A 297 9.63 -9.26 -22.25
CA LEU A 297 10.96 -9.08 -22.83
C LEU A 297 12.07 -9.14 -21.77
N GLY A 298 11.71 -9.21 -20.49
CA GLY A 298 12.63 -9.31 -19.36
C GLY A 298 13.19 -10.71 -19.17
N GLU A 299 14.16 -10.82 -18.27
CA GLU A 299 14.75 -12.08 -17.83
C GLU A 299 14.03 -12.67 -16.61
N GLY A 300 13.26 -11.86 -15.87
CA GLY A 300 12.50 -12.29 -14.70
C GLY A 300 11.19 -13.04 -15.02
N GLU A 301 10.68 -13.80 -14.05
CA GLU A 301 9.34 -14.40 -14.14
C GLU A 301 8.25 -13.36 -13.86
N GLU A 302 7.04 -13.58 -14.39
CA GLU A 302 5.91 -12.67 -14.18
C GLU A 302 5.57 -12.51 -12.69
N ASP A 303 5.72 -13.59 -11.90
CA ASP A 303 5.47 -13.61 -10.47
C ASP A 303 6.47 -12.75 -9.66
N ASP A 304 7.64 -12.42 -10.24
CA ASP A 304 8.65 -11.55 -9.63
C ASP A 304 8.37 -10.06 -9.87
N ILE A 305 7.40 -9.72 -10.74
CA ILE A 305 7.05 -8.34 -11.04
C ILE A 305 6.42 -7.68 -9.82
N THR A 306 7.12 -6.67 -9.29
CA THR A 306 6.64 -5.91 -8.15
C THR A 306 5.71 -4.81 -8.64
N ILE A 307 4.42 -4.93 -8.29
CA ILE A 307 3.41 -3.92 -8.62
C ILE A 307 3.19 -3.03 -7.40
N ASN A 308 3.25 -1.70 -7.58
CA ASN A 308 2.95 -0.72 -6.53
C ASN A 308 1.84 0.23 -6.97
N ALA A 309 1.04 0.70 -6.01
CA ALA A 309 0.03 1.73 -6.24
C ALA A 309 0.50 3.06 -5.64
N TRP A 310 0.21 4.15 -6.35
CA TRP A 310 0.58 5.52 -5.99
C TRP A 310 -0.67 6.41 -6.03
N PHE A 311 -1.34 6.60 -4.89
CA PHE A 311 -2.54 7.43 -4.78
C PHE A 311 -2.29 8.61 -3.83
N GLY A 312 -2.67 9.81 -4.26
CA GLY A 312 -2.45 11.02 -3.48
C GLY A 312 -3.10 12.27 -4.08
N PRO A 313 -3.20 13.36 -3.29
CA PRO A 313 -3.68 14.64 -3.79
C PRO A 313 -2.66 15.29 -4.74
N GLY A 314 -3.10 16.39 -5.37
CA GLY A 314 -2.20 17.28 -6.10
C GLY A 314 -1.11 17.86 -5.21
N GLY A 315 0.06 18.10 -5.77
CA GLY A 315 1.25 18.59 -5.06
C GLY A 315 2.11 17.50 -4.41
N THR A 316 1.73 16.22 -4.51
CA THR A 316 2.59 15.11 -4.07
C THR A 316 3.89 15.05 -4.84
N ILE A 317 5.02 14.98 -4.13
CA ILE A 317 6.35 14.93 -4.72
C ILE A 317 7.04 13.63 -4.31
N SER A 318 7.57 12.92 -5.31
CA SER A 318 8.63 11.94 -5.13
C SER A 318 9.95 12.61 -5.53
N PRO A 319 10.83 12.94 -4.55
CA PRO A 319 12.17 13.45 -4.81
C PRO A 319 12.93 12.67 -5.87
N LEU A 320 13.93 13.30 -6.48
CA LEU A 320 14.72 12.69 -7.54
C LEU A 320 15.49 11.47 -7.02
N HIS A 321 15.17 10.28 -7.53
CA HIS A 321 15.79 9.02 -7.12
C HIS A 321 15.92 8.03 -8.28
N GLN A 322 16.66 6.96 -8.07
CA GLN A 322 16.80 5.86 -9.03
C GLN A 322 16.39 4.52 -8.42
N ASP A 323 15.76 3.69 -9.25
CA ASP A 323 15.30 2.35 -8.90
C ASP A 323 16.23 1.25 -9.45
N PRO A 324 16.27 0.07 -8.80
CA PRO A 324 17.15 -1.03 -9.21
C PRO A 324 16.62 -1.88 -10.37
N GLN A 325 15.38 -1.64 -10.83
CA GLN A 325 14.69 -2.44 -11.84
C GLN A 325 14.16 -1.56 -12.98
N GLN A 326 13.76 -2.19 -14.10
CA GLN A 326 12.96 -1.53 -15.12
C GLN A 326 11.61 -1.15 -14.53
N ASN A 327 11.02 -0.04 -14.96
CA ASN A 327 9.73 0.41 -14.41
C ASN A 327 8.78 0.89 -15.51
N PHE A 328 7.54 0.39 -15.50
CA PHE A 328 6.43 1.02 -16.19
C PHE A 328 5.55 1.76 -15.19
N LEU A 329 5.45 3.08 -15.31
CA LEU A 329 4.53 3.91 -14.53
C LEU A 329 3.27 4.19 -15.37
N ALA A 330 2.19 3.48 -15.08
CA ALA A 330 0.89 3.62 -15.72
C ALA A 330 0.03 4.66 -15.00
N GLN A 331 -0.47 5.67 -15.71
CA GLN A 331 -1.29 6.74 -15.14
C GLN A 331 -2.78 6.44 -15.32
N VAL A 332 -3.53 6.37 -14.22
CA VAL A 332 -4.96 6.02 -14.23
C VAL A 332 -5.85 7.24 -13.97
N LEU A 333 -5.53 8.04 -12.95
CA LEU A 333 -6.28 9.26 -12.58
C LEU A 333 -5.33 10.45 -12.50
N GLY A 334 -5.77 11.61 -12.97
CA GLY A 334 -5.01 12.85 -12.92
C GLY A 334 -3.71 12.84 -13.73
N ARG A 335 -2.88 13.86 -13.54
CA ARG A 335 -1.64 14.08 -14.29
C ARG A 335 -0.44 14.19 -13.37
N LYS A 336 0.71 13.73 -13.86
CA LYS A 336 2.01 13.86 -13.20
C LYS A 336 3.02 14.54 -14.10
N TYR A 337 3.72 15.54 -13.57
CA TYR A 337 4.96 16.02 -14.18
C TYR A 337 6.10 15.11 -13.77
N ILE A 338 6.92 14.71 -14.75
CA ILE A 338 8.03 13.80 -14.54
C ILE A 338 9.27 14.38 -15.21
N ARG A 339 10.40 14.36 -14.50
CA ARG A 339 11.72 14.69 -15.03
C ARG A 339 12.66 13.51 -14.90
N LEU A 340 13.32 13.14 -15.98
CA LEU A 340 14.22 11.99 -16.08
C LEU A 340 15.64 12.44 -16.41
N TYR A 341 16.61 11.89 -15.67
CA TYR A 341 18.04 12.07 -15.93
C TYR A 341 18.71 10.72 -16.16
N SER A 342 19.65 10.69 -17.10
CA SER A 342 20.41 9.49 -17.40
C SER A 342 21.27 9.06 -16.21
N PRO A 343 21.50 7.75 -15.99
CA PRO A 343 22.50 7.29 -15.01
C PRO A 343 23.90 7.90 -15.25
N GLN A 344 24.22 8.33 -16.48
CA GLN A 344 25.48 8.98 -16.82
C GLN A 344 25.63 10.37 -16.16
N ASP A 345 24.52 11.01 -15.78
CA ASP A 345 24.52 12.31 -15.10
C ASP A 345 24.63 12.20 -13.58
N SER A 346 24.74 10.98 -13.00
CA SER A 346 24.69 10.77 -11.54
C SER A 346 25.62 11.67 -10.73
N GLU A 347 26.83 11.95 -11.22
CA GLU A 347 27.80 12.84 -10.54
C GLU A 347 27.31 14.30 -10.44
N ASN A 348 26.45 14.73 -11.37
CA ASN A 348 25.84 16.06 -11.39
C ASN A 348 24.59 16.14 -10.50
N LEU A 349 24.08 15.01 -10.00
CA LEU A 349 22.83 14.92 -9.25
C LEU A 349 23.03 14.79 -7.74
N TYR A 350 24.27 14.79 -7.25
CA TYR A 350 24.60 14.79 -5.81
C TYR A 350 23.80 13.77 -4.98
N PRO A 351 23.98 12.45 -5.22
CA PRO A 351 23.34 11.43 -4.38
C PRO A 351 23.69 11.61 -2.90
N HIS A 352 22.82 11.20 -1.98
CA HIS A 352 23.18 11.18 -0.56
C HIS A 352 24.31 10.17 -0.30
N GLU A 353 25.18 10.45 0.67
CA GLU A 353 26.26 9.53 1.07
C GLU A 353 25.80 8.43 2.03
N SER A 354 24.61 8.57 2.61
CA SER A 354 24.08 7.60 3.57
C SER A 354 23.69 6.28 2.88
N GLN A 355 23.93 5.14 3.54
CA GLN A 355 23.59 3.83 2.98
C GLN A 355 22.10 3.69 2.63
N ILE A 356 21.22 4.40 3.32
CA ILE A 356 19.76 4.30 3.14
C ILE A 356 19.29 5.16 1.95
N LEU A 357 19.87 6.34 1.75
CA LEU A 357 19.41 7.30 0.74
C LEU A 357 20.36 7.43 -0.46
N HIS A 358 21.34 6.54 -0.61
CA HIS A 358 22.34 6.60 -1.69
C HIS A 358 21.76 6.62 -3.11
N ASN A 359 20.52 6.18 -3.28
CA ASN A 359 19.79 6.21 -4.54
C ASN A 359 18.90 7.46 -4.71
N THR A 360 18.95 8.41 -3.78
CA THR A 360 18.18 9.66 -3.78
C THR A 360 19.14 10.86 -3.90
N SER A 361 18.76 11.84 -4.70
CA SER A 361 19.49 13.09 -4.91
C SER A 361 19.25 14.04 -3.74
N GLN A 362 20.28 14.79 -3.36
CA GLN A 362 20.16 15.88 -2.40
C GLN A 362 19.51 17.14 -3.00
N VAL A 363 19.33 17.19 -4.32
CA VAL A 363 18.86 18.37 -5.05
C VAL A 363 17.34 18.42 -5.08
N ASP A 364 16.78 19.57 -4.70
CA ASP A 364 15.41 19.92 -5.05
C ASP A 364 15.34 20.30 -6.54
N VAL A 365 14.65 19.50 -7.34
CA VAL A 365 14.62 19.64 -8.80
C VAL A 365 13.90 20.92 -9.26
N GLU A 366 12.94 21.40 -8.47
CA GLU A 366 12.15 22.58 -8.81
C GLU A 366 12.77 23.87 -8.28
N ASP A 367 13.50 23.81 -7.17
CA ASP A 367 14.24 24.94 -6.58
C ASP A 367 15.67 24.54 -6.17
N PRO A 368 16.57 24.30 -7.14
CA PRO A 368 17.90 23.79 -6.85
C PRO A 368 18.79 24.86 -6.21
N ASP A 369 19.38 24.54 -5.05
CA ASP A 369 20.46 25.35 -4.47
C ASP A 369 21.73 25.23 -5.31
N LEU A 370 21.89 26.11 -6.29
CA LEU A 370 23.02 26.12 -7.22
C LEU A 370 24.34 26.59 -6.58
N VAL A 371 24.30 27.16 -5.38
CA VAL A 371 25.50 27.46 -4.61
C VAL A 371 26.07 26.17 -4.04
N LYS A 372 25.20 25.32 -3.49
CA LYS A 372 25.58 24.01 -2.94
C LYS A 372 25.78 22.94 -4.01
N PHE A 373 24.97 22.97 -5.08
CA PHE A 373 24.90 21.95 -6.13
C PHE A 373 25.14 22.53 -7.54
N PRO A 374 26.27 23.21 -7.79
CA PRO A 374 26.50 23.95 -9.03
C PRO A 374 26.49 23.08 -10.30
N ASN A 375 26.89 21.81 -10.20
CA ASN A 375 26.93 20.90 -11.35
C ASN A 375 25.55 20.44 -11.81
N PHE A 376 24.48 20.64 -11.02
CA PHE A 376 23.14 20.24 -11.41
C PHE A 376 22.68 20.88 -12.73
N THR A 377 23.14 22.11 -12.99
CA THR A 377 22.89 22.83 -14.26
C THR A 377 23.49 22.14 -15.50
N LYS A 378 24.45 21.23 -15.32
CA LYS A 378 25.10 20.48 -16.41
C LYS A 378 24.34 19.18 -16.75
N ALA A 379 23.47 18.72 -15.85
CA ALA A 379 22.76 17.47 -16.03
C ALA A 379 21.67 17.62 -17.11
N ALA A 380 21.76 16.82 -18.16
CA ALA A 380 20.75 16.80 -19.20
C ALA A 380 19.53 16.02 -18.72
N PHE A 381 18.33 16.51 -19.05
CA PHE A 381 17.10 15.84 -18.68
C PHE A 381 16.10 15.76 -19.82
N GLN A 382 15.20 14.79 -19.71
CA GLN A 382 13.95 14.75 -20.44
C GLN A 382 12.79 14.93 -19.46
N SER A 383 11.64 15.39 -19.94
CA SER A 383 10.45 15.53 -19.12
C SER A 383 9.17 15.27 -19.90
N CYS A 384 8.10 14.94 -19.18
CA CYS A 384 6.76 14.84 -19.72
C CYS A 384 5.71 15.22 -18.69
N ILE A 385 4.48 15.46 -19.17
CA ILE A 385 3.28 15.41 -18.34
C ILE A 385 2.58 14.10 -18.70
N LEU A 386 2.62 13.13 -17.79
CA LEU A 386 1.95 11.85 -17.96
C LEU A 386 0.46 12.01 -17.63
N THR A 387 -0.39 11.59 -18.57
CA THR A 387 -1.86 11.76 -18.50
C THR A 387 -2.57 10.41 -18.44
N PRO A 388 -3.85 10.34 -18.01
CA PRO A 388 -4.58 9.08 -17.90
C PRO A 388 -4.57 8.27 -19.20
N GLY A 389 -4.24 6.98 -19.10
CA GLY A 389 -4.14 6.05 -20.23
C GLY A 389 -2.74 5.93 -20.82
N GLN A 390 -1.78 6.74 -20.35
CA GLN A 390 -0.39 6.66 -20.76
C GLN A 390 0.45 5.84 -19.78
N ILE A 391 1.44 5.13 -20.31
CA ILE A 391 2.44 4.40 -19.53
C ILE A 391 3.82 5.01 -19.83
N LEU A 392 4.55 5.45 -18.81
CA LEU A 392 5.95 5.84 -18.96
C LEU A 392 6.86 4.64 -18.70
N PHE A 393 7.73 4.32 -19.67
CA PHE A 393 8.88 3.46 -19.45
C PHE A 393 10.02 4.26 -18.82
N ILE A 394 10.41 3.88 -17.60
CA ILE A 394 11.57 4.40 -16.89
C ILE A 394 12.63 3.30 -16.91
N PRO A 395 13.72 3.47 -17.68
CA PRO A 395 14.75 2.45 -17.76
C PRO A 395 15.46 2.24 -16.41
N VAL A 396 16.00 1.06 -16.20
CA VAL A 396 16.71 0.71 -14.95
C VAL A 396 17.78 1.76 -14.61
N LYS A 397 17.83 2.15 -13.33
CA LYS A 397 18.71 3.20 -12.79
C LYS A 397 18.49 4.62 -13.33
N TYR A 398 17.50 4.89 -14.18
CA TYR A 398 17.18 6.28 -14.51
C TYR A 398 16.72 7.04 -13.27
N TRP A 399 17.30 8.22 -13.10
CA TRP A 399 16.88 9.14 -12.07
C TRP A 399 15.56 9.77 -12.47
N HIS A 400 14.56 9.73 -11.61
CA HIS A 400 13.24 10.26 -11.90
C HIS A 400 12.69 11.08 -10.72
N TYR A 401 12.21 12.28 -11.06
CA TYR A 401 11.45 13.17 -10.19
C TYR A 401 9.99 13.12 -10.63
N VAL A 402 9.06 13.07 -9.67
CA VAL A 402 7.63 12.99 -9.97
C VAL A 402 6.86 13.96 -9.10
N GLN A 403 5.98 14.74 -9.72
CA GLN A 403 5.06 15.64 -9.04
C GLN A 403 3.64 15.44 -9.57
N SER A 404 2.67 15.15 -8.69
CA SER A 404 1.26 15.10 -9.10
C SER A 404 0.71 16.51 -9.25
N LEU A 405 0.11 16.80 -10.40
CA LEU A 405 -0.44 18.12 -10.70
C LEU A 405 -1.88 18.31 -10.19
N GLU A 406 -2.55 17.19 -9.91
CA GLU A 406 -3.91 17.12 -9.38
C GLU A 406 -4.07 15.81 -8.60
N LEU A 407 -5.29 15.50 -8.13
CA LEU A 407 -5.61 14.19 -7.56
C LEU A 407 -5.14 13.10 -8.53
N SER A 408 -4.21 12.25 -8.09
CA SER A 408 -3.52 11.32 -8.97
C SER A 408 -3.57 9.90 -8.45
N PHE A 409 -3.75 8.94 -9.36
CA PHE A 409 -3.53 7.52 -9.13
C PHE A 409 -2.68 6.94 -10.26
N SER A 410 -1.54 6.35 -9.90
CA SER A 410 -0.67 5.62 -10.83
C SER A 410 -0.39 4.21 -10.32
N VAL A 411 -0.07 3.29 -11.23
CA VAL A 411 0.38 1.93 -10.93
C VAL A 411 1.77 1.76 -11.54
N SER A 412 2.75 1.32 -10.74
CA SER A 412 4.09 1.02 -11.26
C SER A 412 4.33 -0.49 -11.32
N PHE A 413 5.01 -0.96 -12.35
CA PHE A 413 5.41 -2.35 -12.54
C PHE A 413 6.93 -2.41 -12.61
N TRP A 414 7.55 -2.98 -11.58
CA TRP A 414 9.00 -3.14 -11.51
C TRP A 414 9.38 -4.55 -11.98
N TRP A 415 10.20 -4.63 -13.01
CA TRP A 415 10.57 -5.87 -13.68
C TRP A 415 12.05 -5.88 -14.09
N SER A 416 12.58 -7.03 -14.50
CA SER A 416 14.01 -7.20 -14.79
C SER A 416 14.24 -7.87 -16.12
#